data_AF-A0A7S0A2H9-F1
#
_entry.id   AF-A0A7S0A2H9-F1
#
_cell.length_a   1.000
_cell.length_b   1.000
_cell.length_c   1.000
_cell.angle_alpha   90.00
_cell.angle_beta   90.00
_cell.angle_gamma   90.00
#
_symmetry.space_group_name_H-M   'P 1'
#
loop_
_entity.id
_entity.type
_entity.pdbx_description
1 polymer ?
#
loop_
_entity_poly.entity_id
_entity_poly.type
_entity_poly.pdbx_seq_one_letter_code
_entity_poly.pdbx_strand_id
1 'polypeptide(L)'
;KDVKEATEIREADTAYSVFDGPGHNYCYDGNLPGSRSGGYADCKNRCDDHPACNYFSLWSTGGLNWCELASGCSDMRQQSHHTITVYRKAANCGAHTAASCAECPQ
;
A
#
# COMPACT_ATOMS: atom_id res chain seq x y z
N LYS A 1 13.10 30.05 -28.68
CA LYS A 1 11.67 30.12 -28.27
C LYS A 1 11.42 28.87 -27.46
N ASP A 2 11.92 28.94 -26.24
CA ASP A 2 12.22 27.80 -25.40
C ASP A 2 10.97 27.59 -24.56
N VAL A 3 10.21 26.55 -24.92
CA VAL A 3 9.07 26.12 -24.13
C VAL A 3 9.66 25.58 -22.84
N LYS A 4 9.54 26.39 -21.78
CA LYS A 4 9.82 26.01 -20.40
C LYS A 4 8.95 24.79 -20.10
N GLU A 5 9.59 23.64 -20.08
CA GLU A 5 9.02 22.38 -19.63
C GLU A 5 8.55 22.64 -18.20
N ALA A 6 7.23 22.77 -18.06
CA ALA A 6 6.60 22.89 -16.77
C ALA A 6 7.07 21.68 -15.96
N THR A 7 7.67 21.97 -14.81
CA THR A 7 7.81 21.03 -13.71
C THR A 7 6.44 20.44 -13.46
N GLU A 8 6.15 19.35 -14.15
CA GLU A 8 5.16 18.40 -13.72
C GLU A 8 5.68 17.93 -12.37
N ILE A 9 5.04 18.40 -11.31
CA ILE A 9 4.95 17.65 -10.07
C ILE A 9 4.35 16.32 -10.53
N ARG A 10 5.21 15.40 -10.97
CA ARG A 10 4.81 14.07 -11.41
C ARG A 10 4.31 13.45 -10.13
N GLU A 11 2.98 13.50 -10.04
CA GLU A 11 2.15 12.80 -9.09
C GLU A 11 2.89 11.52 -8.75
N ALA A 12 3.15 11.31 -7.47
CA ALA A 12 3.71 10.08 -6.99
C ALA A 12 2.83 8.96 -7.54
N ASP A 13 3.21 8.39 -8.68
CA ASP A 13 2.68 7.15 -9.19
C ASP A 13 3.16 6.16 -8.17
N THR A 14 2.35 6.06 -7.14
CA THR A 14 2.66 5.30 -5.97
C THR A 14 2.54 3.86 -6.45
N ALA A 15 3.68 3.30 -6.84
CA ALA A 15 3.76 1.96 -7.35
C ALA A 15 3.51 1.02 -6.16
N TYR A 16 2.31 0.46 -6.07
CA TYR A 16 2.05 -0.58 -5.07
C TYR A 16 2.49 -1.93 -5.61
N SER A 17 3.13 -2.71 -4.76
CA SER A 17 3.55 -4.08 -5.06
C SER A 17 2.89 -5.03 -4.08
N VAL A 18 2.59 -6.25 -4.52
CA VAL A 18 2.11 -7.31 -3.61
C VAL A 18 3.25 -7.63 -2.64
N PHE A 19 2.99 -7.47 -1.35
CA PHE A 19 3.91 -7.80 -0.27
C PHE A 19 3.68 -9.23 0.22
N ASP A 20 2.42 -9.61 0.42
CA ASP A 20 2.01 -10.95 0.81
C ASP A 20 0.68 -11.33 0.16
N GLY A 21 0.53 -12.60 -0.18
CA GLY A 21 -0.70 -13.15 -0.75
C GLY A 21 -0.75 -13.26 -2.27
N PRO A 22 -1.90 -13.70 -2.83
CA PRO A 22 -3.16 -13.98 -2.13
C PRO A 22 -3.02 -15.12 -1.11
N GLY A 23 -3.50 -14.88 0.11
CA GLY A 23 -3.40 -15.80 1.23
C GLY A 23 -4.42 -15.49 2.31
N HIS A 24 -4.03 -15.63 3.56
CA HIS A 24 -4.89 -15.40 4.72
C HIS A 24 -4.33 -14.34 5.66
N ASN A 25 -3.19 -13.73 5.34
CA ASN A 25 -2.50 -12.82 6.23
C ASN A 25 -2.86 -11.36 5.90
N TYR A 26 -2.87 -10.52 6.92
CA TYR A 26 -3.07 -9.08 6.81
C TYR A 26 -2.16 -8.34 7.78
N CYS A 27 -1.77 -7.12 7.43
CA CYS A 27 -1.00 -6.25 8.32
C CYS A 27 -1.88 -5.72 9.44
N TYR A 28 -1.46 -5.92 10.69
CA TYR A 28 -2.13 -5.38 11.89
C TYR A 28 -1.28 -4.32 12.60
N ASP A 29 0.02 -4.23 12.29
CA ASP A 29 0.89 -3.20 12.81
C ASP A 29 0.51 -1.81 12.28
N GLY A 30 0.36 -0.85 13.19
CA GLY A 30 -0.09 0.49 12.82
C GLY A 30 -1.43 0.50 12.07
N ASN A 31 -2.35 -0.40 12.45
CA ASN A 31 -3.66 -0.55 11.83
C ASN A 31 -4.43 0.77 11.81
N LEU A 32 -4.79 1.22 10.62
CA LEU A 32 -5.63 2.38 10.34
C LEU A 32 -7.05 1.89 10.04
N PRO A 33 -8.09 2.71 10.28
CA PRO A 33 -9.47 2.28 10.16
C PRO A 33 -9.77 1.66 8.79
N GLY A 34 -10.08 0.37 8.81
CA GLY A 34 -10.54 -0.35 7.63
C GLY A 34 -12.01 -0.07 7.33
N SER A 35 -12.36 -0.09 6.05
CA SER A 35 -13.75 0.02 5.62
C SER A 35 -13.98 -0.70 4.30
N ARG A 36 -15.26 -0.96 4.00
CA ARG A 36 -15.66 -1.58 2.73
C ARG A 36 -15.15 -0.74 1.57
N SER A 37 -14.58 -1.40 0.57
CA SER A 37 -13.94 -0.75 -0.57
C SER A 37 -14.48 -1.24 -1.89
N GLY A 38 -14.21 -0.45 -2.94
CA GLY A 38 -14.44 -0.86 -4.33
C GLY A 38 -13.45 -1.91 -4.83
N GLY A 39 -12.47 -2.30 -4.01
CA GLY A 39 -11.34 -3.15 -4.39
C GLY A 39 -10.01 -2.40 -4.32
N TYR A 40 -9.05 -2.87 -5.11
CA TYR A 40 -7.67 -2.36 -5.12
C TYR A 40 -7.58 -0.84 -5.36
N ALA A 41 -8.26 -0.29 -6.36
CA ALA A 41 -8.13 1.13 -6.71
C ALA A 41 -8.61 2.07 -5.59
N ASP A 42 -9.68 1.69 -4.90
CA ASP A 42 -10.22 2.46 -3.77
C ASP A 42 -9.31 2.35 -2.54
N CYS A 43 -8.75 1.16 -2.26
CA CYS A 43 -7.70 1.00 -1.25
C CYS A 43 -6.49 1.89 -1.54
N LYS A 44 -6.01 1.85 -2.79
CA LYS A 44 -4.86 2.61 -3.25
C LYS A 44 -5.06 4.10 -2.99
N ASN A 45 -6.19 4.66 -3.45
CA ASN A 45 -6.50 6.07 -3.28
C ASN A 45 -6.57 6.49 -1.81
N ARG A 46 -7.15 5.66 -0.93
CA ARG A 46 -7.20 5.96 0.51
C ARG A 46 -5.82 5.91 1.17
N CYS A 47 -4.97 4.96 0.75
CA CYS A 47 -3.59 4.89 1.22
C CYS A 47 -2.74 6.04 0.67
N ASP A 48 -3.06 6.56 -0.52
CA ASP A 48 -2.41 7.74 -1.09
C ASP A 48 -2.85 9.04 -0.42
N ASP A 49 -4.12 9.14 -0.02
CA ASP A 49 -4.66 10.26 0.76
C ASP A 49 -4.13 10.27 2.21
N HIS A 50 -3.83 9.09 2.77
CA HIS A 50 -3.35 8.95 4.13
C HIS A 50 -1.81 8.92 4.20
N PRO A 51 -1.13 9.98 4.67
CA PRO A 51 0.33 10.08 4.60
C PRO A 51 1.07 9.05 5.47
N ALA A 52 0.41 8.52 6.50
CA ALA A 52 0.99 7.46 7.32
C ALA A 52 0.80 6.05 6.73
N CYS A 53 0.05 5.89 5.63
CA CYS A 53 -0.19 4.58 5.05
C CYS A 53 0.98 4.13 4.17
N ASN A 54 1.59 3.00 4.54
CA ASN A 54 2.64 2.36 3.74
C ASN A 54 2.23 0.97 3.25
N TYR A 55 1.21 0.38 3.86
CA TYR A 55 0.70 -0.95 3.52
C TYR A 55 -0.82 -0.91 3.52
N PHE A 56 -1.45 -1.73 2.69
CA PHE A 56 -2.88 -1.98 2.80
C PHE A 56 -3.19 -3.44 2.53
N SER A 57 -4.14 -3.98 3.29
CA SER A 57 -4.64 -5.33 3.13
C SER A 57 -5.98 -5.27 2.42
N LEU A 58 -6.13 -6.08 1.36
CA LEU A 58 -7.34 -6.17 0.55
C LEU A 58 -7.96 -7.55 0.73
N TRP A 59 -9.15 -7.60 1.32
CA TRP A 59 -9.95 -8.82 1.37
C TRP A 59 -10.76 -8.92 0.08
N SER A 60 -10.67 -10.04 -0.61
CA SER A 60 -11.38 -10.30 -1.87
C SER A 60 -12.41 -11.44 -1.73
N THR A 61 -12.93 -11.66 -0.51
CA THR A 61 -13.78 -12.83 -0.20
C THR A 61 -15.26 -12.54 -0.40
N GLY A 62 -16.00 -13.47 -1.02
CA GLY A 62 -17.47 -13.42 -1.03
C GLY A 62 -18.10 -12.26 -1.81
N GLY A 63 -17.35 -11.66 -2.75
CA GLY A 63 -17.85 -10.59 -3.64
C GLY A 63 -17.88 -9.19 -3.01
N LEU A 64 -17.44 -9.04 -1.76
CA LEU A 64 -17.25 -7.73 -1.11
C LEU A 64 -15.77 -7.51 -0.85
N ASN A 65 -15.26 -6.37 -1.31
CA ASN A 65 -13.90 -5.98 -1.01
C ASN A 65 -13.85 -5.19 0.31
N TRP A 66 -12.92 -5.56 1.18
CA TRP A 66 -12.61 -4.79 2.38
C TRP A 66 -11.20 -4.24 2.28
N CYS A 67 -11.01 -3.00 2.70
CA CYS A 67 -9.70 -2.38 2.76
C CYS A 67 -9.34 -2.09 4.19
N GLU A 68 -8.17 -2.55 4.63
CA GLU A 68 -7.57 -2.11 5.88
C GLU A 68 -6.22 -1.48 5.56
N LEU A 69 -6.05 -0.23 5.98
CA LEU A 69 -4.81 0.50 5.78
C LEU A 69 -3.90 0.23 6.98
N ALA A 70 -2.60 0.27 6.77
CA ALA A 70 -1.62 0.06 7.83
C ALA A 70 -0.40 0.95 7.59
N SER A 71 0.14 1.53 8.67
CA SER A 71 1.39 2.28 8.57
C SER A 71 2.62 1.38 8.52
N GLY A 72 2.50 0.14 9.01
CA GLY A 72 3.55 -0.87 8.99
C GLY A 72 2.97 -2.27 8.78
N CYS A 73 3.85 -3.26 8.70
CA CYS A 73 3.45 -4.67 8.58
C CYS A 73 4.35 -5.59 9.41
N SER A 74 4.92 -5.07 10.50
CA SER A 74 5.78 -5.87 11.39
C SER A 74 5.00 -6.94 12.14
N ASP A 75 3.74 -6.64 12.49
CA ASP A 75 2.77 -7.59 13.04
C ASP A 75 1.77 -7.98 11.97
N MET A 76 1.80 -9.25 11.57
CA MET A 76 0.80 -9.84 10.69
C MET A 76 -0.17 -10.71 11.49
N ARG A 77 -1.43 -10.68 11.10
CA ARG A 77 -2.47 -11.56 11.62
C ARG A 77 -3.07 -12.38 10.49
N GLN A 78 -3.70 -13.49 10.85
CA GLN A 78 -4.26 -14.42 9.89
C GLN A 78 -5.78 -14.57 10.05
N GLN A 79 -6.50 -14.62 8.93
CA GLN A 79 -7.91 -14.97 8.85
C GLN A 79 -8.14 -16.06 7.80
N SER A 80 -8.21 -17.31 8.26
CA SER A 80 -8.27 -18.51 7.41
C SER A 80 -9.52 -18.61 6.52
N HIS A 81 -10.58 -17.86 6.84
CA HIS A 81 -11.84 -17.86 6.09
C HIS A 81 -11.90 -16.78 5.01
N HIS A 82 -10.83 -15.99 4.85
CA HIS A 82 -10.78 -14.87 3.92
C HIS A 82 -9.56 -14.97 3.00
N THR A 83 -9.74 -14.64 1.73
CA THR A 83 -8.66 -14.38 0.78
C THR A 83 -8.23 -12.93 0.92
N ILE A 84 -6.99 -12.74 1.36
CA ILE A 84 -6.41 -11.43 1.63
C ILE A 84 -5.13 -11.29 0.82
N THR A 85 -4.97 -10.13 0.19
CA THR A 85 -3.73 -9.73 -0.48
C THR A 85 -3.23 -8.45 0.16
N VAL A 86 -1.99 -8.47 0.63
CA VAL A 86 -1.31 -7.31 1.20
C VAL A 86 -0.52 -6.62 0.11
N TYR A 87 -0.71 -5.32 -0.01
CA TYR A 87 0.04 -4.45 -0.90
C TYR A 87 0.89 -3.51 -0.07
N ARG A 88 2.15 -3.35 -0.48
CA ARG A 88 3.02 -2.31 0.05
C ARG A 88 3.11 -1.16 -0.94
N LYS A 89 3.10 0.04 -0.41
CA LYS A 89 3.52 1.25 -1.09
C LYS A 89 5.00 1.09 -1.42
N ALA A 90 5.40 1.23 -2.68
CA ALA A 90 6.81 1.46 -2.96
C ALA A 90 7.15 2.77 -2.24
N ALA A 91 7.96 2.68 -1.20
CA ALA A 91 8.71 3.84 -0.75
C ALA A 91 9.37 4.39 -2.01
N ASN A 92 9.24 5.69 -2.25
CA ASN A 92 9.93 6.36 -3.35
C ASN A 92 11.45 6.24 -3.13
N CYS A 93 12.03 5.08 -3.41
CA CYS A 93 13.46 4.80 -3.56
C CYS A 93 14.01 5.47 -4.83
N GLY A 94 13.37 6.56 -5.27
CA GLY A 94 13.72 7.40 -6.41
C GLY A 94 13.81 8.89 -6.07
N ALA A 95 13.49 9.31 -4.84
CA ALA A 95 13.73 10.70 -4.38
C ALA A 95 14.98 10.84 -3.51
N HIS A 96 15.57 9.72 -3.09
CA HIS A 96 16.90 9.67 -2.51
C HIS A 96 17.69 8.66 -3.33
N THR A 97 18.77 9.15 -3.95
CA THR A 97 19.78 8.40 -4.69
C THR A 97 19.99 7.02 -4.08
N ALA A 98 20.12 5.99 -4.93
CA ALA A 98 20.14 4.54 -4.67
C ALA A 98 21.07 3.98 -3.57
N ALA A 99 21.59 4.81 -2.65
CA ALA A 99 22.33 4.44 -1.47
C ALA A 99 21.46 4.17 -0.22
N SER A 100 20.18 4.56 -0.19
CA SER A 100 19.36 4.45 1.04
C SER A 100 18.33 3.30 1.05
N CYS A 101 18.30 2.44 0.04
CA CYS A 101 17.45 1.24 0.04
C CYS A 101 18.09 0.05 0.80
N ALA A 102 19.13 0.28 1.60
CA ALA A 102 19.87 -0.75 2.34
C ALA A 102 19.32 -1.05 3.75
N GLU A 103 18.33 -0.29 4.25
CA GLU A 103 17.87 -0.41 5.65
C GLU A 103 16.36 -0.64 5.79
N CYS A 104 15.76 -1.40 4.88
CA CYS A 104 14.54 -2.14 5.24
C CYS A 104 15.00 -3.42 5.97
N PRO A 105 14.72 -3.60 7.28
CA PRO A 105 15.11 -4.81 7.99
C PRO A 105 14.42 -6.03 7.35
N GLN A 106 15.26 -7.03 7.07
CA GLN A 106 14.92 -8.37 6.56
C GLN A 106 14.26 -9.21 7.65
#